data_AF-A0A7Y2R5V7-F1
#
_entry.id   AF-A0A7Y2R5V7-F1
#
_cell.length_a   1.000
_cell.length_b   1.000
_cell.length_c   1.000
_cell.angle_alpha   90.00
_cell.angle_beta   90.00
_cell.angle_gamma   90.00
#
_symmetry.space_group_name_H-M   'P 1'
#
loop_
_entity.id
_entity.type
_entity.pdbx_description
1 polymer ?
#
loop_
_entity_poly.entity_id
_entity_poly.type
_entity_poly.pdbx_seq_one_letter_code
_entity_poly.pdbx_strand_id
1 'polypeptide(L)'
;MWSRYGLAKRGYPKALSERIKHFLLRVDVVPWDHDVTRAYGDLRAACEAKSVTLSPLDMVIAAHAVATAATLVTCDEALARVSERLKVNDWANEES
;
A
#
# COMPACT_ATOMS: atom_id res chain seq x y z
N MET A 1 1.78 10.45 -3.29
CA MET A 1 2.03 11.24 -2.06
C MET A 1 3.40 10.93 -1.45
N TRP A 2 3.73 9.65 -1.23
CA TRP A 2 4.91 9.17 -0.48
C TRP A 2 6.27 9.36 -1.16
N SER A 3 6.32 9.24 -2.49
CA SER A 3 7.55 9.43 -3.26
C SER A 3 8.12 10.85 -3.13
N ARG A 4 7.23 11.87 -3.00
CA ARG A 4 7.63 13.26 -2.79
C ARG A 4 8.27 13.50 -1.42
N TYR A 5 7.79 12.81 -0.38
CA TYR A 5 8.42 12.90 0.95
C TYR A 5 9.84 12.31 0.95
N GLY A 6 10.03 11.13 0.34
CA GLY A 6 11.35 10.51 0.20
C GLY A 6 12.35 11.38 -0.58
N LEU A 7 11.88 12.03 -1.65
CA LEU A 7 12.67 13.01 -2.39
C LEU A 7 12.98 14.26 -1.56
N ALA A 8 11.99 14.81 -0.85
CA ALA A 8 12.16 15.98 0.00
C ALA A 8 13.21 15.74 1.09
N LYS A 9 13.16 14.58 1.77
CA LYS A 9 14.13 14.18 2.79
C LYS A 9 15.56 14.12 2.25
N ARG A 10 15.74 13.84 0.96
CA ARG A 10 17.05 13.73 0.30
C ARG A 10 17.45 14.97 -0.51
N GLY A 11 16.68 16.07 -0.42
CA GLY A 11 16.98 17.31 -1.14
C GLY A 11 16.71 17.24 -2.65
N TYR A 12 15.75 16.43 -3.08
CA TYR A 12 15.34 16.25 -4.48
C TYR A 12 16.50 15.95 -5.47
N PRO A 13 17.30 14.88 -5.25
CA PRO A 13 18.38 14.55 -6.18
C PRO A 13 17.83 14.28 -7.58
N LYS A 14 18.34 15.00 -8.59
CA LYS A 14 17.82 14.98 -9.98
C LYS A 14 17.65 13.56 -10.52
N ALA A 15 18.66 12.71 -10.36
CA ALA A 15 18.63 11.32 -10.84
C ALA A 15 17.53 10.47 -10.18
N LEU A 16 17.30 10.65 -8.87
CA LEU A 16 16.25 9.92 -8.14
C LEU A 16 14.85 10.43 -8.53
N SER A 17 14.70 11.75 -8.66
CA SER A 17 13.45 12.39 -9.09
C SER A 17 13.01 11.89 -10.47
N GLU A 18 13.93 11.83 -11.44
CA GLU A 18 13.62 11.32 -12.78
C GLU A 18 13.28 9.83 -12.77
N ARG A 19 14.00 8.99 -12.00
CA ARG A 19 13.66 7.56 -11.87
C ARG A 19 12.25 7.36 -11.32
N ILE A 20 11.87 8.10 -10.28
CA ILE A 20 10.52 8.04 -9.70
C ILE A 20 9.48 8.51 -10.73
N LYS A 21 9.73 9.60 -11.45
CA LYS A 21 8.83 10.11 -12.49
C LYS A 21 8.62 9.06 -13.59
N HIS A 22 9.69 8.48 -14.11
CA HIS A 22 9.62 7.46 -15.15
C HIS A 22 8.88 6.20 -14.67
N PHE A 23 9.05 5.81 -13.41
CA PHE A 23 8.28 4.71 -12.83
C PHE A 23 6.78 5.03 -12.79
N LEU A 24 6.41 6.21 -12.26
CA LEU A 24 5.01 6.64 -12.15
C LEU A 24 4.30 6.80 -13.49
N LEU A 25 5.02 6.96 -14.60
CA LEU A 25 4.43 6.97 -15.95
C LEU A 25 3.93 5.60 -16.42
N ARG A 26 4.29 4.51 -15.73
CA ARG A 26 3.97 3.13 -16.13
C ARG A 26 2.98 2.45 -15.20
N VAL A 27 2.55 3.12 -14.14
CA VAL A 27 1.64 2.57 -13.14
C VAL A 27 0.48 3.52 -12.94
N ASP A 28 -0.71 2.95 -12.77
CA ASP A 28 -1.89 3.74 -12.47
C ASP A 28 -1.86 4.20 -11.01
N VAL A 29 -2.07 5.51 -10.81
CA VAL A 29 -2.21 6.10 -9.47
C VAL A 29 -3.69 6.31 -9.21
N VAL A 30 -4.28 5.37 -8.48
CA VAL A 30 -5.71 5.38 -8.15
C VAL A 30 -5.99 6.39 -7.02
N PRO A 31 -7.07 7.18 -7.12
CA PRO A 31 -7.41 8.18 -6.11
C PRO A 31 -7.91 7.55 -4.80
N TRP A 32 -7.70 8.25 -3.69
CA TRP A 32 -8.33 7.92 -2.42
C TRP A 32 -9.76 8.50 -2.40
N ASP A 33 -10.75 7.64 -2.60
CA ASP A 33 -12.16 8.02 -2.66
C ASP A 33 -12.96 7.55 -1.42
N HIS A 34 -14.27 7.74 -1.48
CA HIS A 34 -15.17 7.39 -0.40
C HIS A 34 -15.22 5.87 -0.15
N ASP A 35 -15.12 5.03 -1.18
CA ASP A 35 -15.14 3.58 -1.03
C ASP A 35 -13.89 3.10 -0.29
N VAL A 36 -12.75 3.74 -0.55
CA VAL A 36 -11.52 3.49 0.20
C VAL A 36 -11.66 3.89 1.68
N THR A 37 -12.33 5.01 1.99
CA THR A 37 -12.55 5.40 3.40
C THR A 37 -13.45 4.41 4.15
N ARG A 38 -14.47 3.85 3.49
CA ARG A 38 -15.32 2.81 4.07
C ARG A 38 -14.52 1.54 4.32
N ALA A 39 -13.76 1.07 3.32
CA ALA A 39 -12.91 -0.10 3.46
C ALA A 39 -11.88 0.06 4.60
N TYR A 40 -11.33 1.26 4.78
CA TYR A 40 -10.43 1.56 5.89
C TYR A 40 -11.11 1.38 7.25
N GLY A 41 -12.31 1.94 7.44
CA GLY A 41 -13.04 1.83 8.70
C GLY A 41 -13.34 0.37 9.06
N ASP A 42 -13.86 -0.38 8.09
CA ASP A 42 -14.19 -1.80 8.26
C ASP A 42 -12.94 -2.64 8.57
N LEU A 43 -11.85 -2.40 7.82
CA LEU A 43 -10.59 -3.13 7.99
C LEU A 43 -9.95 -2.81 9.35
N ARG A 44 -9.92 -1.53 9.73
CA ARG A 44 -9.34 -1.10 11.01
C ARG A 44 -10.07 -1.72 12.20
N ALA A 45 -11.40 -1.68 12.18
CA ALA A 45 -12.22 -2.30 13.22
C ALA A 45 -12.00 -3.82 13.28
N ALA A 46 -11.89 -4.49 12.13
CA ALA A 46 -11.60 -5.92 12.07
C ALA A 46 -10.21 -6.28 12.62
N CYS A 47 -9.19 -5.47 12.33
CA CYS A 47 -7.85 -5.66 12.89
C CYS A 47 -7.83 -5.48 14.41
N GLU A 48 -8.51 -4.45 14.93
CA GLU A 48 -8.60 -4.18 16.37
C GLU A 48 -9.32 -5.32 17.10
N ALA A 49 -10.42 -5.84 16.53
CA ALA A 49 -11.13 -7.00 17.09
C ALA A 49 -10.27 -8.28 17.14
N LYS A 50 -9.27 -8.39 16.26
CA LYS A 50 -8.34 -9.53 16.18
C LYS A 50 -7.00 -9.26 16.87
N SER A 51 -6.83 -8.11 17.54
CA SER A 51 -5.55 -7.67 18.12
C SER A 51 -4.39 -7.61 17.11
N VAL A 52 -4.69 -7.43 15.82
CA VAL A 52 -3.70 -7.25 14.76
C VAL A 52 -3.35 -5.78 14.67
N THR A 53 -2.05 -5.46 14.81
CA THR A 53 -1.57 -4.09 14.71
C THR A 53 -0.81 -3.90 13.41
N LEU A 54 -1.25 -2.97 12.59
CA LEU A 54 -0.52 -2.47 11.43
C LEU A 54 -0.06 -1.04 11.67
N SER A 55 1.02 -0.64 10.99
CA SER A 55 1.37 0.78 10.92
C SER A 55 0.23 1.56 10.26
N PRO A 56 0.06 2.86 10.58
CA PRO A 56 -0.99 3.68 9.98
C PRO A 56 -0.97 3.67 8.45
N LEU A 57 0.21 3.52 7.84
CA LEU A 57 0.39 3.56 6.39
C LEU A 57 0.04 2.23 5.73
N ASP A 58 0.46 1.14 6.36
CA ASP A 58 0.13 -0.20 5.89
C ASP A 58 -1.38 -0.44 5.97
N MET A 59 -2.04 0.10 6.99
CA MET A 59 -3.49 0.09 7.10
C MET A 59 -4.16 0.83 5.93
N VAL A 60 -3.65 2.00 5.56
CA VAL A 60 -4.16 2.79 4.42
C VAL A 60 -3.92 2.05 3.09
N ILE A 61 -2.75 1.44 2.91
CA ILE A 61 -2.42 0.64 1.71
C ILE A 61 -3.34 -0.58 1.60
N ALA A 62 -3.52 -1.32 2.70
CA ALA A 62 -4.38 -2.50 2.74
C ALA A 62 -5.84 -2.15 2.46
N ALA A 63 -6.36 -1.07 3.06
CA ALA A 63 -7.71 -0.58 2.80
C ALA A 63 -7.93 -0.21 1.33
N HIS A 64 -6.94 0.43 0.71
CA HIS A 64 -7.00 0.80 -0.70
C HIS A 64 -7.01 -0.44 -1.62
N ALA A 65 -6.21 -1.46 -1.32
CA ALA A 65 -6.21 -2.72 -2.06
C ALA A 65 -7.57 -3.46 -1.92
N VAL A 66 -8.16 -3.47 -0.73
CA VAL A 66 -9.48 -4.06 -0.48
C VAL A 66 -10.57 -3.32 -1.29
N ALA A 67 -10.59 -1.99 -1.25
CA ALA A 67 -11.60 -1.19 -1.96
C ALA A 67 -11.50 -1.32 -3.49
N THR A 68 -10.28 -1.46 -4.02
CA THR A 68 -10.02 -1.62 -5.46
C THR A 68 -10.08 -3.08 -5.92
N ALA A 69 -10.36 -4.02 -5.02
CA ALA A 69 -10.31 -5.46 -5.25
C ALA A 69 -8.96 -5.94 -5.87
N ALA A 70 -7.89 -5.22 -5.58
CA ALA A 70 -6.55 -5.49 -6.09
C ALA A 70 -5.81 -6.52 -5.24
N THR A 71 -4.86 -7.23 -5.87
CA THR A 71 -3.86 -8.01 -5.13
C THR A 71 -2.76 -7.08 -4.65
N LEU A 72 -2.56 -7.00 -3.34
CA LEU A 72 -1.47 -6.24 -2.74
C LEU A 72 -0.16 -7.01 -2.89
N VAL A 73 0.76 -6.47 -3.67
CA VAL A 73 2.11 -7.02 -3.79
C VAL A 73 2.99 -6.44 -2.70
N THR A 74 3.50 -7.26 -1.79
CA THR A 74 4.36 -6.83 -0.68
C THR A 74 5.24 -7.98 -0.17
N CYS A 75 6.44 -7.64 0.29
CA CYS A 75 7.34 -8.57 1.00
C CYS A 75 7.20 -8.46 2.54
N ASP A 76 6.26 -7.66 3.04
CA ASP A 76 5.97 -7.54 4.47
C ASP A 76 4.93 -8.58 4.89
N GLU A 77 5.38 -9.57 5.68
CA GLU A 77 4.52 -10.63 6.21
C GLU A 77 3.38 -10.13 7.10
N ALA A 78 3.52 -8.95 7.71
CA ALA A 78 2.47 -8.40 8.56
C ALA A 78 1.19 -8.14 7.75
N LEU A 79 1.33 -7.69 6.50
CA LEU A 79 0.23 -7.42 5.58
C LEU A 79 -0.45 -8.71 5.08
N ALA A 80 0.29 -9.82 4.98
CA ALA A 80 -0.27 -11.12 4.61
C ALA A 80 -1.26 -11.67 5.66
N ARG A 81 -1.19 -11.22 6.91
CA ARG A 81 -1.96 -11.77 8.05
C ARG A 81 -3.18 -10.92 8.43
N VAL A 82 -3.46 -9.85 7.69
CA VAL A 82 -4.42 -8.81 8.08
C VAL A 82 -5.87 -9.25 7.97
N SER A 83 -6.27 -9.81 6.82
CA SER A 83 -7.66 -10.22 6.60
C SER A 83 -7.79 -11.15 5.39
N GLU A 84 -8.79 -12.02 5.41
CA GLU A 84 -9.19 -12.85 4.26
C GLU A 84 -9.67 -12.04 3.05
N ARG A 85 -10.03 -10.77 3.27
CA ARG A 85 -10.47 -9.85 2.20
C ARG A 85 -9.30 -9.26 1.42
N LEU A 86 -8.08 -9.30 1.97
CA LEU A 86 -6.89 -8.77 1.35
C LEU A 86 -6.14 -9.90 0.63
N LYS A 87 -6.14 -9.86 -0.70
CA LYS A 87 -5.30 -10.76 -1.50
C LYS A 87 -3.88 -10.22 -1.47
N VAL A 88 -2.92 -11.03 -1.05
CA VAL A 88 -1.51 -10.65 -0.95
C VAL A 88 -0.66 -11.57 -1.82
N ASN A 89 0.33 -11.00 -2.50
CA ASN A 89 1.36 -11.76 -3.21
C ASN A 89 2.75 -11.19 -2.89
N ASP A 90 3.76 -12.06 -2.84
CA ASP A 90 5.16 -11.68 -2.64
C ASP A 90 6.01 -12.11 -3.84
N TRP A 91 6.26 -11.16 -4.74
CA TRP A 91 7.10 -11.37 -5.93
C TRP A 91 8.58 -11.53 -5.62
N ALA A 92 9.05 -11.23 -4.40
CA ALA A 92 10.47 -11.40 -4.05
C ALA A 92 10.83 -12.86 -3.76
N ASN A 93 9.83 -13.67 -3.41
CA ASN A 93 9.98 -15.09 -3.06
C ASN A 93 9.25 -16.03 -4.03
N GLU A 94 8.66 -15.51 -5.11
CA GLU A 94 8.15 -16.34 -6.21
C GLU A 94 9.34 -16.87 -7.03
N GLU A 95 9.68 -18.16 -6.84
CA GLU A 95 10.56 -18.89 -7.77
C GLU A 95 9.92 -18.90 -9.15
N SER A 96 10.65 -18.38 -10.13
CA SER A 96 10.31 -18.37 -11.56
C SER A 96 10.55 -19.72 -12.24
#